data_AF-A0AA49GFZ1-F1
#
_entry.id   AF-A0AA49GFZ1-F1
#
_cell.length_a   1.000
_cell.length_b   1.000
_cell.length_c   1.000
_cell.angle_alpha   90.00
_cell.angle_beta   90.00
_cell.angle_gamma   90.00
#
_symmetry.space_group_name_H-M   'P 1'
#
loop_
_entity.id
_entity.type
_entity.pdbx_description
1 polymer ?
#
loop_
_entity_poly.entity_id
_entity_poly.type
_entity_poly.pdbx_seq_one_letter_code
_entity_poly.pdbx_strand_id
1 'polypeptide(L)'
;MSSEKYAVIWKHFEQNSDLGKHLKASEDFSLPYFLTAEEKAKFDQKEQVSLNPFHLVMGLLVGYFDQPPGIDTTFAKEKAPAIIQEQLPNFKTTSQENLIIDISNFLRDSHGQKVSLQSLMTGVELLPESSAIKYDACIDLINCIDDDELDDRMAAVQQLKLLLSKIEAKKLNKELVQDYMKMIEIANEF
;
A
#
# COMPACT_ATOMS: atom_id res chain seq x y z
N MET A 1 18.40 -8.32 15.75
CA MET A 1 17.81 -7.81 14.50
C MET A 1 16.47 -8.48 14.35
N SER A 2 15.38 -7.74 14.57
CA SER A 2 14.03 -8.24 14.28
C SER A 2 13.97 -8.48 12.78
N SER A 3 13.92 -9.75 12.33
CA SER A 3 13.62 -10.03 10.93
C SER A 3 12.24 -9.45 10.65
N GLU A 4 12.13 -8.56 9.68
CA GLU A 4 10.84 -8.01 9.27
C GLU A 4 9.84 -9.16 9.03
N LYS A 5 8.60 -8.98 9.51
CA LYS A 5 7.54 -10.00 9.48
C LYS A 5 6.97 -10.23 8.07
N TYR A 6 7.62 -9.70 7.03
CA TYR A 6 7.25 -9.81 5.63
C TYR A 6 8.46 -9.47 4.75
N ALA A 7 8.32 -9.64 3.45
CA ALA A 7 9.25 -9.08 2.46
C ALA A 7 8.49 -8.64 1.21
N VAL A 8 8.96 -7.59 0.54
CA VAL A 8 8.57 -7.31 -0.85
C VAL A 8 9.69 -7.78 -1.75
N ILE A 9 9.40 -8.79 -2.57
CA ILE A 9 10.34 -9.27 -3.59
C ILE A 9 10.00 -8.65 -4.94
N TRP A 10 11.02 -8.32 -5.72
CA TRP A 10 10.86 -7.79 -7.06
C TRP A 10 11.19 -8.87 -8.08
N LYS A 11 10.17 -9.34 -8.78
CA LYS A 11 10.31 -10.43 -9.75
C LYS A 11 10.45 -9.86 -11.15
N HIS A 12 11.52 -10.26 -11.83
CA HIS A 12 11.81 -9.91 -13.23
C HIS A 12 10.93 -10.69 -14.20
N PHE A 13 10.52 -10.03 -15.28
CA PHE A 13 9.78 -10.59 -16.39
C PHE A 13 10.35 -10.07 -17.71
N GLU A 14 10.45 -10.98 -18.68
CA GLU A 14 10.78 -10.60 -20.05
C GLU A 14 9.60 -9.91 -20.72
N GLN A 15 9.85 -8.89 -21.54
CA GLN A 15 8.81 -8.20 -22.32
C GLN A 15 7.97 -9.15 -23.20
N ASN A 16 8.60 -10.22 -23.69
CA ASN A 16 7.98 -11.18 -24.62
C ASN A 16 7.21 -12.30 -23.93
N SER A 17 7.24 -12.34 -22.59
CA SER A 17 6.41 -13.27 -21.81
C SER A 17 4.92 -13.00 -22.02
N ASP A 18 4.07 -13.97 -21.70
CA ASP A 18 2.61 -13.79 -21.81
C ASP A 18 2.12 -12.61 -20.97
N LEU A 19 2.71 -12.42 -19.78
CA LEU A 19 2.44 -11.27 -18.93
C LEU A 19 2.93 -9.95 -19.56
N GLY A 20 4.13 -9.94 -20.14
CA GLY A 20 4.66 -8.75 -20.82
C GLY A 20 3.80 -8.32 -22.00
N LYS A 21 3.32 -9.26 -22.81
CA LYS A 21 2.37 -9.00 -23.89
C LYS A 21 1.02 -8.47 -23.37
N HIS A 22 0.48 -9.10 -22.32
CA HIS A 22 -0.77 -8.68 -21.68
C HIS A 22 -0.69 -7.23 -21.16
N LEU A 23 0.41 -6.90 -20.48
CA LEU A 23 0.66 -5.55 -19.93
C LEU A 23 1.22 -4.55 -20.94
N LYS A 24 1.43 -4.98 -22.20
CA LYS A 24 2.00 -4.17 -23.30
C LYS A 24 3.37 -3.58 -22.94
N ALA A 25 4.24 -4.39 -22.37
CA ALA A 25 5.61 -4.00 -22.04
C ALA A 25 6.43 -3.75 -23.32
N SER A 26 7.18 -2.64 -23.33
CA SER A 26 8.14 -2.29 -24.39
C SER A 26 9.58 -2.70 -24.08
N GLU A 27 9.83 -3.14 -22.85
CA GLU A 27 11.11 -3.60 -22.33
C GLU A 27 10.87 -4.57 -21.18
N ASP A 28 11.93 -5.27 -20.76
CA ASP A 28 11.86 -6.14 -19.59
C ASP A 28 11.54 -5.32 -18.33
N PHE A 29 10.80 -5.91 -17.40
CA PHE A 29 10.26 -5.18 -16.26
C PHE A 29 10.25 -6.05 -15.01
N SER A 30 10.05 -5.40 -13.86
CA SER A 30 9.86 -6.10 -12.59
C SER A 30 8.54 -5.69 -11.94
N LEU A 31 7.91 -6.64 -11.24
CA LEU A 31 6.73 -6.39 -10.41
C LEU A 31 7.00 -6.80 -8.96
N PRO A 32 6.51 -6.01 -7.98
CA PRO A 32 6.63 -6.34 -6.58
C PRO A 32 5.60 -7.40 -6.17
N TYR A 33 6.03 -8.33 -5.33
CA TYR A 33 5.20 -9.32 -4.67
C TYR A 33 5.47 -9.29 -3.17
N PHE A 34 4.42 -9.12 -2.38
CA PHE A 34 4.49 -9.20 -0.94
C PHE A 34 4.53 -10.67 -0.52
N LEU A 35 5.44 -11.02 0.38
CA LEU A 35 5.54 -12.33 1.01
C LEU A 35 5.29 -12.19 2.50
N THR A 36 4.43 -13.05 3.05
CA THR A 36 4.27 -13.18 4.51
C THR A 36 5.55 -13.70 5.17
N ALA A 37 5.66 -13.65 6.50
CA ALA A 37 6.80 -14.21 7.23
C ALA A 37 7.09 -15.69 6.87
N GLU A 38 6.04 -16.50 6.72
CA GLU A 38 6.18 -17.91 6.37
C GLU A 38 6.71 -18.08 4.94
N GLU A 39 6.16 -17.34 3.97
CA GLU A 39 6.56 -17.40 2.57
C GLU A 39 7.96 -16.84 2.36
N LYS A 40 8.31 -15.77 3.09
CA LYS A 40 9.66 -15.24 3.13
C LYS A 40 10.65 -16.29 3.63
N ALA A 41 10.32 -17.01 4.71
CA ALA A 41 11.19 -18.06 5.23
C ALA A 41 11.42 -19.19 4.22
N LYS A 42 10.37 -19.60 3.49
CA LYS A 42 10.47 -20.56 2.37
C LYS A 42 11.36 -20.01 1.24
N PHE A 43 11.12 -18.76 0.86
CA PHE A 43 11.90 -18.08 -0.19
C PHE A 43 13.39 -17.99 0.16
N ASP A 44 13.72 -17.62 1.41
CA ASP A 44 15.10 -17.54 1.92
C ASP A 44 15.78 -18.92 1.90
N GLN A 45 15.01 -20.00 2.08
CA GLN A 45 15.48 -21.39 1.98
C GLN A 45 15.52 -21.91 0.54
N LYS A 46 15.22 -21.06 -0.45
CA LYS A 46 15.12 -21.41 -1.89
C LYS A 46 14.04 -22.45 -2.18
N GLU A 47 13.04 -22.54 -1.33
CA GLU A 47 11.85 -23.34 -1.59
C GLU A 47 10.92 -22.61 -2.56
N GLN A 48 10.06 -23.37 -3.22
CA GLN A 48 9.11 -22.82 -4.16
C GLN A 48 7.98 -22.09 -3.43
N VAL A 49 7.84 -20.79 -3.68
CA VAL A 49 6.69 -19.98 -3.24
C VAL A 49 5.74 -19.76 -4.41
N SER A 50 4.46 -20.11 -4.22
CA SER A 50 3.44 -19.91 -5.24
C SER A 50 2.90 -18.49 -5.19
N LEU A 51 3.35 -17.65 -6.13
CA LEU A 51 2.88 -16.28 -6.26
C LEU A 51 1.49 -16.26 -6.92
N ASN A 52 0.56 -15.54 -6.30
CA ASN A 52 -0.83 -15.42 -6.73
C ASN A 52 -1.22 -13.92 -6.80
N PRO A 53 -2.43 -13.58 -7.29
CA PRO A 53 -2.87 -12.19 -7.37
C PRO A 53 -2.85 -11.40 -6.05
N PHE A 54 -3.05 -12.07 -4.91
CA PHE A 54 -3.03 -11.45 -3.59
C PHE A 54 -1.64 -10.87 -3.27
N HIS A 55 -0.60 -11.66 -3.50
CA HIS A 55 0.80 -11.24 -3.35
C HIS A 55 1.15 -10.06 -4.26
N LEU A 56 0.66 -10.06 -5.50
CA LEU A 56 0.92 -8.98 -6.45
C LEU A 56 0.26 -7.67 -6.02
N VAL A 57 -1.02 -7.70 -5.64
CA VAL A 57 -1.74 -6.48 -5.22
C VAL A 57 -1.13 -5.92 -3.93
N MET A 58 -0.87 -6.76 -2.92
CA MET A 58 -0.17 -6.30 -1.71
C MET A 58 1.24 -5.79 -2.02
N GLY A 59 1.96 -6.46 -2.92
CA GLY A 59 3.30 -6.04 -3.33
C GLY A 59 3.29 -4.67 -4.00
N LEU A 60 2.31 -4.41 -4.88
CA LEU A 60 2.14 -3.11 -5.52
C LEU A 60 1.76 -2.01 -4.52
N LEU A 61 0.95 -2.33 -3.51
CA LEU A 61 0.53 -1.36 -2.51
C LEU A 61 1.62 -1.04 -1.48
N VAL A 62 2.35 -2.04 -0.99
CA VAL A 62 3.40 -1.85 0.02
C VAL A 62 4.70 -1.39 -0.63
N GLY A 63 5.08 -1.99 -1.76
CA GLY A 63 6.34 -1.73 -2.44
C GLY A 63 6.31 -0.55 -3.43
N TYR A 64 5.21 0.20 -3.53
CA TYR A 64 5.06 1.26 -4.52
C TYR A 64 6.19 2.28 -4.45
N PHE A 65 6.57 2.70 -3.24
CA PHE A 65 7.60 3.71 -3.04
C PHE A 65 9.01 3.13 -2.85
N ASP A 66 9.16 1.80 -2.91
CA ASP A 66 10.47 1.17 -2.76
C ASP A 66 11.43 1.60 -3.88
N GLN A 67 12.73 1.55 -3.57
CA GLN A 67 13.82 1.75 -4.52
C GLN A 67 14.85 0.61 -4.37
N PRO A 68 14.46 -0.64 -4.71
CA PRO A 68 15.38 -1.77 -4.68
C PRO A 68 16.62 -1.50 -5.55
N PRO A 69 17.84 -1.85 -5.08
CA PRO A 69 19.07 -1.62 -5.84
C PRO A 69 19.05 -2.30 -7.21
N GLY A 70 19.29 -1.52 -8.27
CA GLY A 70 19.45 -2.03 -9.63
C GLY A 70 18.15 -2.48 -10.32
N ILE A 71 16.98 -2.16 -9.76
CA ILE A 71 15.68 -2.48 -10.36
C ILE A 71 14.94 -1.18 -10.68
N ASP A 72 14.49 -1.05 -11.94
CA ASP A 72 13.61 0.06 -12.33
C ASP A 72 12.17 -0.23 -11.90
N THR A 73 11.62 0.65 -11.06
CA THR A 73 10.26 0.55 -10.51
C THR A 73 9.21 1.30 -11.34
N THR A 74 9.64 2.04 -12.37
CA THR A 74 8.78 2.95 -13.16
C THR A 74 7.64 2.20 -13.82
N PHE A 75 7.94 1.06 -14.46
CA PHE A 75 6.92 0.23 -15.10
C PHE A 75 5.84 -0.23 -14.11
N ALA A 76 6.25 -0.74 -12.94
CA ALA A 76 5.32 -1.20 -11.91
C ALA A 76 4.42 -0.06 -11.44
N LYS A 77 4.97 1.14 -11.20
CA LYS A 77 4.21 2.33 -10.79
C LYS A 77 3.19 2.77 -11.83
N GLU A 78 3.60 2.80 -13.10
CA GLU A 78 2.73 3.18 -14.21
C GLU A 78 1.58 2.18 -14.40
N LYS A 79 1.88 0.88 -14.29
CA LYS A 79 0.87 -0.18 -14.50
C LYS A 79 0.04 -0.50 -13.25
N ALA A 80 0.44 -0.06 -12.06
CA ALA A 80 -0.24 -0.39 -10.80
C ALA A 80 -1.77 -0.14 -10.85
N PRO A 81 -2.28 1.03 -11.31
CA PRO A 81 -3.73 1.25 -11.39
C PRO A 81 -4.44 0.20 -12.26
N ALA A 82 -3.90 -0.09 -13.44
CA ALA A 82 -4.50 -1.03 -14.38
C ALA A 82 -4.46 -2.47 -13.85
N ILE A 83 -3.31 -2.87 -13.27
CA ILE A 83 -3.16 -4.21 -12.68
C ILE A 83 -4.16 -4.39 -11.54
N ILE A 84 -4.25 -3.44 -10.60
CA ILE A 84 -5.18 -3.52 -9.46
C ILE A 84 -6.64 -3.56 -9.96
N GLN A 85 -6.99 -2.73 -10.94
CA GLN A 85 -8.31 -2.72 -11.56
C GLN A 85 -8.69 -4.07 -12.19
N GLU A 86 -7.75 -4.73 -12.86
CA GLU A 86 -7.96 -6.07 -13.44
C GLU A 86 -8.14 -7.15 -12.38
N GLN A 87 -7.59 -6.95 -11.18
CA GLN A 87 -7.71 -7.92 -10.09
C GLN A 87 -9.02 -7.82 -9.30
N LEU A 88 -9.79 -6.73 -9.40
CA LEU A 88 -11.01 -6.53 -8.61
C LEU A 88 -11.95 -7.76 -8.54
N PRO A 89 -12.22 -8.51 -9.64
CA PRO A 89 -13.06 -9.69 -9.59
C PRO A 89 -12.51 -10.81 -8.69
N ASN A 90 -11.19 -10.96 -8.60
CA ASN A 90 -10.54 -11.96 -7.74
C ASN A 90 -10.74 -11.65 -6.25
N PHE A 91 -11.02 -10.40 -5.92
CA PHE A 91 -11.32 -9.92 -4.57
C PHE A 91 -12.82 -9.70 -4.33
N LYS A 92 -13.68 -10.08 -5.28
CA LYS A 92 -15.14 -9.96 -5.19
C LYS A 92 -15.62 -8.53 -4.90
N THR A 93 -14.88 -7.54 -5.40
CA THR A 93 -15.23 -6.11 -5.31
C THR A 93 -15.27 -5.50 -6.70
N THR A 94 -15.92 -4.35 -6.82
CA THR A 94 -15.95 -3.53 -8.05
C THR A 94 -15.34 -2.15 -7.85
N SER A 95 -14.93 -1.84 -6.61
CA SER A 95 -14.34 -0.55 -6.24
C SER A 95 -12.87 -0.73 -5.91
N GLN A 96 -12.01 -0.02 -6.64
CA GLN A 96 -10.59 0.04 -6.35
C GLN A 96 -10.32 0.71 -4.99
N GLU A 97 -11.13 1.72 -4.61
CA GLU A 97 -11.06 2.35 -3.29
C GLU A 97 -11.31 1.33 -2.19
N ASN A 98 -12.36 0.51 -2.32
CA ASN A 98 -12.69 -0.52 -1.32
C ASN A 98 -11.59 -1.59 -1.27
N LEU A 99 -11.07 -2.03 -2.42
CA LEU A 99 -9.99 -3.02 -2.44
C LEU A 99 -8.76 -2.52 -1.66
N ILE A 100 -8.36 -1.27 -1.87
CA ILE A 100 -7.20 -0.68 -1.20
C ILE A 100 -7.44 -0.60 0.31
N ILE A 101 -8.63 -0.15 0.73
CA ILE A 101 -8.99 -0.05 2.15
C ILE A 101 -9.03 -1.46 2.80
N ASP A 102 -9.68 -2.42 2.15
CA ASP A 102 -9.81 -3.80 2.66
C ASP A 102 -8.44 -4.46 2.81
N ILE A 103 -7.55 -4.30 1.83
CA ILE A 103 -6.18 -4.85 1.89
C ILE A 103 -5.36 -4.13 2.94
N SER A 104 -5.49 -2.82 3.07
CA SER A 104 -4.78 -2.06 4.11
C SER A 104 -5.23 -2.49 5.50
N ASN A 105 -6.53 -2.70 5.74
CA ASN A 105 -7.05 -3.24 6.98
C ASN A 105 -6.47 -4.63 7.28
N PHE A 106 -6.46 -5.53 6.29
CA PHE A 106 -5.83 -6.84 6.44
C PHE A 106 -4.33 -6.75 6.79
N LEU A 107 -3.59 -5.85 6.13
CA LEU A 107 -2.17 -5.62 6.40
C LEU A 107 -1.95 -5.05 7.81
N ARG A 108 -2.84 -4.18 8.30
CA ARG A 108 -2.79 -3.64 9.66
C ARG A 108 -2.89 -4.77 10.68
N ASP A 109 -3.89 -5.63 10.54
CA ASP A 109 -4.16 -6.74 11.46
C ASP A 109 -3.04 -7.79 11.45
N SER A 110 -2.44 -8.03 10.27
CA SER A 110 -1.50 -9.14 10.07
C SER A 110 -0.02 -8.73 10.22
N HIS A 111 0.32 -7.49 9.87
CA HIS A 111 1.71 -7.03 9.73
C HIS A 111 2.01 -5.71 10.46
N GLY A 112 0.99 -5.05 11.02
CA GLY A 112 1.14 -3.84 11.83
C GLY A 112 0.84 -2.54 11.09
N GLN A 113 0.75 -1.45 11.85
CA GLN A 113 0.25 -0.16 11.39
C GLN A 113 1.10 0.42 10.27
N LYS A 114 2.44 0.39 10.42
CA LYS A 114 3.37 0.92 9.42
C LYS A 114 3.19 0.32 8.02
N VAL A 115 2.91 -0.98 7.92
CA VAL A 115 2.69 -1.66 6.62
C VAL A 115 1.36 -1.26 5.99
N SER A 116 0.33 -1.12 6.82
CA SER A 116 -0.96 -0.60 6.38
C SER A 116 -0.84 0.84 5.90
N LEU A 117 -0.11 1.69 6.63
CA LEU A 117 0.19 3.06 6.24
C LEU A 117 0.89 3.13 4.87
N GLN A 118 1.89 2.28 4.60
CA GLN A 118 2.53 2.21 3.28
C GLN A 118 1.52 1.92 2.18
N SER A 119 0.65 0.92 2.38
CA SER A 119 -0.43 0.57 1.46
C SER A 119 -1.42 1.72 1.23
N LEU A 120 -1.84 2.41 2.30
CA LEU A 120 -2.76 3.53 2.22
C LEU A 120 -2.14 4.75 1.54
N MET A 121 -0.86 5.04 1.79
CA MET A 121 -0.14 6.11 1.11
C MET A 121 -0.03 5.86 -0.39
N THR A 122 0.18 4.61 -0.81
CA THR A 122 0.05 4.23 -2.22
C THR A 122 -1.37 4.46 -2.72
N GLY A 123 -2.37 4.11 -1.93
CA GLY A 123 -3.77 4.40 -2.23
C GLY A 123 -4.04 5.89 -2.47
N VAL A 124 -3.45 6.78 -1.67
CA VAL A 124 -3.56 8.24 -1.85
C VAL A 124 -2.93 8.68 -3.17
N GLU A 125 -1.82 8.08 -3.58
CA GLU A 125 -1.17 8.38 -4.87
C GLU A 125 -2.03 7.88 -6.06
N LEU A 126 -2.57 6.66 -5.96
CA LEU A 126 -3.35 6.05 -7.03
C LEU A 126 -4.77 6.66 -7.17
N LEU A 127 -5.38 7.08 -6.05
CA LEU A 127 -6.72 7.64 -5.98
C LEU A 127 -6.73 8.95 -5.15
N PRO A 128 -6.12 10.03 -5.67
CA PRO A 128 -5.91 11.27 -4.93
C PRO A 128 -7.19 11.99 -4.52
N GLU A 129 -8.33 11.65 -5.09
CA GLU A 129 -9.64 12.22 -4.75
C GLU A 129 -10.38 11.45 -3.65
N SER A 130 -9.89 10.26 -3.27
CA SER A 130 -10.51 9.43 -2.24
C SER A 130 -10.35 10.07 -0.87
N SER A 131 -11.47 10.49 -0.25
CA SER A 131 -11.45 10.95 1.14
C SER A 131 -11.39 9.78 2.13
N ALA A 132 -11.91 8.61 1.75
CA ALA A 132 -11.89 7.42 2.59
C ALA A 132 -10.47 6.88 2.79
N ILE A 133 -9.68 6.75 1.73
CA ILE A 133 -8.28 6.29 1.85
C ILE A 133 -7.46 7.30 2.67
N LYS A 134 -7.63 8.61 2.43
CA LYS A 134 -6.93 9.63 3.24
C LYS A 134 -7.32 9.57 4.71
N TYR A 135 -8.59 9.33 5.00
CA TYR A 135 -9.09 9.20 6.37
C TYR A 135 -8.42 8.02 7.07
N ASP A 136 -8.43 6.83 6.47
CA ASP A 136 -7.75 5.64 7.02
C ASP A 136 -6.23 5.87 7.15
N ALA A 137 -5.60 6.53 6.16
CA ALA A 137 -4.18 6.88 6.24
C ALA A 137 -3.88 7.80 7.43
N CYS A 138 -4.76 8.73 7.77
CA CYS A 138 -4.59 9.62 8.93
C CYS A 138 -4.65 8.84 10.24
N ILE A 139 -5.56 7.87 10.36
CA ILE A 139 -5.64 7.00 11.54
C ILE A 139 -4.32 6.26 11.72
N ASP A 140 -3.82 5.64 10.65
CA ASP A 140 -2.57 4.87 10.71
C ASP A 140 -1.36 5.74 11.00
N LEU A 141 -1.33 6.94 10.43
CA LEU A 141 -0.27 7.89 10.67
C LEU A 141 -0.26 8.41 12.12
N ILE A 142 -1.41 8.68 12.72
CA ILE A 142 -1.52 9.06 14.14
C ILE A 142 -0.98 7.93 15.02
N ASN A 143 -1.45 6.69 14.83
CA ASN A 143 -0.98 5.55 15.61
C ASN A 143 0.53 5.34 15.47
N CYS A 144 1.08 5.41 14.25
CA CYS A 144 2.52 5.30 14.04
C CYS A 144 3.32 6.47 14.68
N ILE A 145 2.75 7.67 14.78
CA ILE A 145 3.37 8.81 15.49
C ILE A 145 3.36 8.58 17.01
N ASP A 146 2.25 8.09 17.55
CA ASP A 146 2.10 7.83 18.99
C ASP A 146 2.98 6.67 19.47
N ASP A 147 3.13 5.64 18.63
CA ASP A 147 3.96 4.46 18.91
C ASP A 147 5.46 4.65 18.56
N ASP A 148 5.86 5.84 18.09
CA ASP A 148 7.24 6.17 17.69
C ASP A 148 7.81 5.22 16.61
N GLU A 149 6.97 4.76 15.67
CA GLU A 149 7.34 3.80 14.61
C GLU A 149 7.98 4.45 13.37
N LEU A 150 8.03 5.79 13.33
CA LEU A 150 8.48 6.59 12.19
C LEU A 150 9.77 7.35 12.52
N ASP A 151 10.74 7.27 11.62
CA ASP A 151 12.07 7.85 11.86
C ASP A 151 12.05 9.40 11.92
N ASP A 152 11.15 10.04 11.17
CA ASP A 152 10.97 11.50 11.15
C ASP A 152 9.56 11.88 11.58
N ARG A 153 9.38 12.04 12.90
CA ARG A 153 8.11 12.46 13.51
C ARG A 153 7.63 13.81 12.98
N MET A 154 8.52 14.76 12.70
CA MET A 154 8.12 16.09 12.22
C MET A 154 7.53 16.01 10.80
N ALA A 155 8.19 15.27 9.91
CA ALA A 155 7.67 15.02 8.57
C ALA A 155 6.34 14.27 8.61
N ALA A 156 6.20 13.27 9.51
CA ALA A 156 4.95 12.54 9.70
C ALA A 156 3.79 13.46 10.14
N VAL A 157 4.00 14.36 11.10
CA VAL A 157 2.98 15.33 11.55
C VAL A 157 2.60 16.30 10.42
N GLN A 158 3.56 16.74 9.62
CA GLN A 158 3.27 17.59 8.46
C GLN A 158 2.43 16.85 7.40
N GLN A 159 2.77 15.59 7.13
CA GLN A 159 2.01 14.73 6.23
C GLN A 159 0.58 14.51 6.74
N LEU A 160 0.40 14.30 8.04
CA LEU A 160 -0.92 14.17 8.67
C LEU A 160 -1.77 15.42 8.45
N LYS A 161 -1.22 16.60 8.76
CA LYS A 161 -1.91 17.89 8.56
C LYS A 161 -2.29 18.11 7.09
N LEU A 162 -1.40 17.74 6.16
CA LEU A 162 -1.66 17.81 4.73
C LEU A 162 -2.80 16.89 4.29
N LEU A 163 -2.80 15.62 4.73
CA LEU A 163 -3.85 14.66 4.40
C LEU A 163 -5.21 15.10 4.94
N LEU A 164 -5.26 15.50 6.22
CA LEU A 164 -6.48 16.00 6.85
C LEU A 164 -7.07 17.18 6.07
N SER A 165 -6.24 18.14 5.63
CA SER A 165 -6.71 19.30 4.85
C SER A 165 -7.34 18.95 3.50
N LYS A 166 -7.06 17.76 2.96
CA LYS A 166 -7.56 17.27 1.66
C LYS A 166 -8.75 16.31 1.79
N ILE A 167 -9.22 16.06 3.01
CA ILE A 167 -10.42 15.25 3.25
C ILE A 167 -11.65 16.13 3.09
N GLU A 168 -12.55 15.73 2.19
CA GLU A 168 -13.87 16.33 2.08
C GLU A 168 -14.84 15.61 3.02
N ALA A 169 -15.11 16.17 4.20
CA ALA A 169 -15.95 15.54 5.23
C ALA A 169 -17.34 15.08 4.71
N LYS A 170 -17.92 15.78 3.72
CA LYS A 170 -19.19 15.40 3.08
C LYS A 170 -19.13 14.09 2.27
N LYS A 171 -17.92 13.66 1.86
CA LYS A 171 -17.66 12.41 1.15
C LYS A 171 -17.39 11.24 2.11
N LEU A 172 -17.27 11.50 3.42
CA LEU A 172 -17.14 10.46 4.44
C LEU A 172 -18.51 9.92 4.85
N ASN A 173 -18.51 8.71 5.40
CA ASN A 173 -19.67 8.20 6.15
C ASN A 173 -19.98 9.13 7.32
N LYS A 174 -21.26 9.44 7.53
CA LYS A 174 -21.71 10.41 8.55
C LYS A 174 -21.20 10.08 9.96
N GLU A 175 -21.06 8.80 10.26
CA GLU A 175 -20.57 8.29 11.54
C GLU A 175 -19.09 8.65 11.77
N LEU A 176 -18.30 8.77 10.70
CA LEU A 176 -16.86 9.06 10.77
C LEU A 176 -16.55 10.57 10.89
N VAL A 177 -17.53 11.45 10.67
CA VAL A 177 -17.30 12.90 10.67
C VAL A 177 -16.84 13.40 12.04
N GLN A 178 -17.38 12.85 13.12
CA GLN A 178 -16.97 13.22 14.49
C GLN A 178 -15.52 12.80 14.76
N ASP A 179 -15.15 11.60 14.34
CA ASP A 179 -13.78 11.09 14.52
C ASP A 179 -12.79 11.85 13.65
N TYR A 180 -13.18 12.23 12.43
CA TYR A 180 -12.39 13.15 11.60
C TYR A 180 -12.11 14.49 12.31
N MET A 181 -13.10 15.10 12.95
CA MET A 181 -12.89 16.36 13.69
C MET A 181 -11.92 16.17 14.87
N LYS A 182 -12.02 15.05 15.60
CA LYS A 182 -11.05 14.72 16.67
C LYS A 182 -9.64 14.53 16.13
N MET A 183 -9.47 13.91 14.96
CA MET A 183 -8.14 13.77 14.35
C MET A 183 -7.50 15.13 14.02
N ILE A 184 -8.31 16.13 13.62
CA ILE A 184 -7.81 17.50 13.43
C ILE A 184 -7.32 18.10 14.75
N GLU A 185 -8.05 17.88 15.85
CA GLU A 185 -7.65 18.33 17.18
C GLU A 185 -6.33 17.68 17.60
N ILE A 186 -6.21 16.35 17.52
CA ILE A 186 -4.99 15.59 17.82
C ILE A 186 -3.82 16.12 16.99
N ALA A 187 -4.00 16.31 15.68
CA ALA A 187 -2.94 16.79 14.81
C ALA A 187 -2.44 18.19 15.20
N ASN A 188 -3.28 19.04 15.78
CA ASN A 188 -2.88 20.37 16.25
C ASN A 188 -2.14 20.35 17.60
N GLU A 189 -2.26 19.25 18.36
CA GLU A 189 -1.51 19.03 19.60
C GLU A 189 -0.09 18.49 19.34
N PHE A 190 0.15 17.91 18.16
CA PHE A 190 1.47 17.54 17.66
C PHE A 190 2.28 18.74 17.12
#